data_AF-A0A0P6XEI7-F1
#
_entry.id   AF-A0A0P6XEI7-F1
#
_cell.length_a   1.000
_cell.length_b   1.000
_cell.length_c   1.000
_cell.angle_alpha   90.00
_cell.angle_beta   90.00
_cell.angle_gamma   90.00
#
_symmetry.space_group_name_H-M   'P 1'
#
loop_
_entity.id
_entity.type
_entity.pdbx_description
1 polymer ?
#
loop_
_entity_poly.entity_id
_entity_poly.type
_entity_poly.pdbx_seq_one_letter_code
_entity_poly.pdbx_strand_id
1 'polypeptide(L)'
;MPYYIDDKKITLHDLLKRLQSSDLVPSRAPLLDNVEEKLTALGKSGISSLADLRAELKTEKLMRDLATRTGLEVDYLILLRREVESYFPKPIPLTDFNWLPSEVPSILQSKGIKNAASFFEKVTNPETKTELIEAGIDPASLNELLKYTDLTRVQWVSPITARILMLAGYGSAVELAAANPEELCERFARVNNEHQYFQGKVGLRDMKRLVYAASFVS
;
A
#
# COMPACT_ATOMS: atom_id res chain seq x y z
N MET A 1 3.99 -5.33 13.23
CA MET A 1 4.45 -4.35 12.24
C MET A 1 3.45 -3.20 12.19
N PRO A 2 3.87 -1.94 11.94
CA PRO A 2 2.95 -0.83 11.74
C PRO A 2 2.18 -0.98 10.41
N TYR A 3 1.02 -0.33 10.27
CA TYR A 3 0.25 -0.39 9.03
C TYR A 3 1.03 0.20 7.85
N TYR A 4 1.71 1.33 8.07
CA TYR A 4 2.54 2.00 7.07
C TYR A 4 4.03 1.76 7.29
N ILE A 5 4.81 1.88 6.21
CA ILE A 5 6.26 1.99 6.27
C ILE A 5 6.68 3.23 7.08
N ASP A 6 7.80 3.15 7.77
CA ASP A 6 8.37 4.25 8.55
C ASP A 6 9.15 5.20 7.62
N ASP A 7 8.46 6.22 7.11
CA ASP A 7 8.99 7.16 6.11
C ASP A 7 10.13 8.04 6.62
N LYS A 8 10.30 8.15 7.94
CA LYS A 8 11.43 8.85 8.56
C LYS A 8 12.74 8.05 8.46
N LYS A 9 12.65 6.72 8.31
CA LYS A 9 13.82 5.84 8.19
C LYS A 9 14.26 5.60 6.75
N ILE A 10 13.44 5.97 5.78
CA ILE A 10 13.72 5.76 4.36
C ILE A 10 14.49 6.96 3.85
N THR A 11 15.75 6.76 3.45
CA THR A 11 16.60 7.82 2.89
C THR A 11 16.31 8.05 1.41
N LEU A 12 16.84 9.14 0.84
CA LEU A 12 16.80 9.34 -0.61
C LEU A 12 17.55 8.24 -1.39
N HIS A 13 18.57 7.62 -0.79
CA HIS A 13 19.26 6.47 -1.39
C HIS A 13 18.37 5.24 -1.45
N ASP A 14 17.59 4.98 -0.39
CA ASP A 14 16.63 3.88 -0.37
C ASP A 14 15.50 4.12 -1.39
N LEU A 15 15.04 5.37 -1.51
CA LEU A 15 14.08 5.76 -2.54
C LEU A 15 14.65 5.57 -3.95
N LEU A 16 15.89 5.99 -4.20
CA LEU A 16 16.57 5.79 -5.48
C LEU A 16 16.60 4.31 -5.85
N LYS A 17 17.08 3.46 -4.93
CA LYS A 17 17.10 2.01 -5.12
C LYS A 17 15.71 1.50 -5.48
N ARG A 18 14.70 1.84 -4.68
CA ARG A 18 13.31 1.42 -4.93
C ARG A 18 12.82 1.86 -6.31
N LEU A 19 13.07 3.09 -6.73
CA LEU A 19 12.64 3.58 -8.05
C LEU A 19 13.32 2.78 -9.16
N GLN A 20 14.64 2.58 -9.08
CA GLN A 20 15.43 1.87 -10.11
C GLN A 20 15.11 0.38 -10.19
N SER A 21 14.81 -0.27 -9.06
CA SER A 21 14.47 -1.70 -9.02
C SER A 21 12.99 -1.98 -9.26
N SER A 22 12.12 -0.98 -9.13
CA SER A 22 10.69 -1.13 -9.42
C SER A 22 10.45 -1.12 -10.91
N ASP A 23 9.69 -2.11 -11.39
CA ASP A 23 9.01 -1.98 -12.68
C ASP A 23 7.87 -0.96 -12.53
N LEU A 24 8.16 0.33 -12.71
CA LEU A 24 7.17 1.39 -12.58
C LEU A 24 6.04 1.22 -13.60
N VAL A 25 4.82 1.61 -13.21
CA VAL A 25 3.70 1.68 -14.17
C VAL A 25 4.03 2.68 -15.30
N PRO A 26 3.53 2.50 -16.53
CA PRO A 26 3.97 3.29 -17.69
C PRO A 26 3.89 4.80 -17.48
N SER A 27 2.85 5.30 -16.80
CA SER A 27 2.67 6.72 -16.50
C SER A 27 3.70 7.30 -15.51
N ARG A 28 4.49 6.45 -14.87
CA ARG A 28 5.52 6.82 -13.89
C ARG A 28 6.94 6.49 -14.36
N ALA A 29 7.08 5.79 -15.49
CA ALA A 29 8.39 5.51 -16.10
C ALA A 29 9.28 6.76 -16.30
N PRO A 30 8.76 7.95 -16.65
CA PRO A 30 9.57 9.17 -16.77
C PRO A 30 10.28 9.60 -15.47
N LEU A 31 9.93 9.03 -14.32
CA LEU A 31 10.65 9.27 -13.08
C LEU A 31 12.09 8.74 -13.10
N LEU A 32 12.38 7.75 -13.95
CA LEU A 32 13.71 7.15 -14.07
C LEU A 32 14.70 8.02 -14.84
N ASP A 33 14.19 8.95 -15.67
CA ASP A 33 15.03 9.84 -16.47
C ASP A 33 15.86 10.72 -15.52
N ASN A 34 17.19 10.54 -15.53
CA ASN A 34 18.12 11.31 -14.71
C ASN A 34 17.78 11.28 -13.21
N VAL A 35 17.22 10.16 -12.72
CA VAL A 35 16.70 10.04 -11.34
C VAL A 35 17.77 10.30 -10.28
N GLU A 36 19.03 9.90 -10.55
CA GLU A 36 20.15 10.11 -9.64
C GLU A 36 20.50 11.60 -9.49
N GLU A 37 20.60 12.34 -10.60
CA GLU A 37 20.86 13.78 -10.53
C GLU A 37 19.70 14.53 -9.86
N LYS A 38 18.46 14.13 -10.17
CA LYS A 38 17.26 14.75 -9.59
C LYS A 38 17.14 14.50 -8.08
N LEU A 39 17.38 13.27 -7.61
CA LEU A 39 17.40 12.98 -6.16
C LEU A 39 18.60 13.64 -5.46
N THR A 40 19.74 13.78 -6.15
CA THR A 40 20.88 14.56 -5.62
C THR A 40 20.54 16.03 -5.45
N ALA A 41 19.84 16.64 -6.41
CA ALA A 41 19.37 18.03 -6.32
C ALA A 41 18.39 18.22 -5.14
N LEU A 42 17.47 17.27 -4.95
CA LEU A 42 16.58 17.25 -3.77
C LEU A 42 17.38 17.16 -2.46
N GLY A 43 18.38 16.27 -2.40
CA GLY A 43 19.27 16.14 -1.23
C GLY A 43 20.01 17.43 -0.88
N LYS A 44 20.56 18.12 -1.89
CA LYS A 44 21.23 19.43 -1.70
C LYS A 44 20.29 20.52 -1.18
N SER A 45 18.98 20.37 -1.36
CA SER A 45 17.97 21.30 -0.83
C SER A 45 17.56 21.03 0.63
N GLY A 46 18.18 20.05 1.29
CA GLY A 46 17.92 19.71 2.70
C GLY A 46 16.94 18.55 2.91
N ILE A 47 16.48 17.89 1.84
CA ILE A 47 15.62 16.70 1.92
C ILE A 47 16.50 15.49 2.22
N SER A 48 16.29 14.82 3.34
CA SER A 48 17.13 13.67 3.77
C SER A 48 16.37 12.35 3.79
N SER A 49 15.05 12.42 4.01
CA SER A 49 14.17 11.27 4.18
C SER A 49 12.95 11.33 3.26
N LEU A 50 12.24 10.20 3.15
CA LEU A 50 10.95 10.13 2.47
C LEU A 50 9.91 11.02 3.16
N ALA A 51 9.95 11.12 4.50
CA ALA A 51 9.09 12.05 5.25
C ALA A 51 9.32 13.52 4.84
N ASP A 52 10.58 13.95 4.73
CA ASP A 52 10.93 15.32 4.28
C ASP A 52 10.41 15.57 2.86
N LEU A 53 10.65 14.60 1.96
CA LEU A 53 10.23 14.71 0.56
C LEU A 53 8.70 14.85 0.46
N ARG A 54 7.95 14.01 1.18
CA ARG A 54 6.48 14.08 1.20
C ARG A 54 5.97 15.41 1.73
N ALA A 55 6.62 15.97 2.75
CA ALA A 55 6.28 17.29 3.30
C ALA A 55 6.44 18.39 2.23
N GLU A 56 7.54 18.38 1.50
CA GLU A 56 7.85 19.35 0.43
C GLU A 56 6.96 19.16 -0.83
N LEU A 57 6.43 17.95 -1.07
CA LEU A 57 5.53 17.67 -2.19
C LEU A 57 4.03 17.88 -1.87
N LYS A 58 3.69 18.25 -0.62
CA LYS A 58 2.31 18.19 -0.09
C LYS A 58 1.32 19.10 -0.81
N THR A 59 1.74 20.27 -1.26
CA THR A 59 0.86 21.26 -1.89
C THR A 59 1.48 21.77 -3.18
N GLU A 60 0.66 22.31 -4.08
CA GLU A 60 1.15 22.92 -5.33
C GLU A 60 2.15 24.04 -5.05
N LYS A 61 1.88 24.87 -4.04
CA LYS A 61 2.79 25.93 -3.61
C LYS A 61 4.16 25.38 -3.24
N LEU A 62 4.21 24.37 -2.36
CA LEU A 62 5.47 23.78 -1.91
C LEU A 62 6.23 23.11 -3.07
N MET A 63 5.52 22.46 -4.00
CA MET A 63 6.16 21.89 -5.19
C MET A 63 6.78 22.97 -6.10
N ARG A 64 6.12 24.13 -6.27
CA ARG A 64 6.68 25.26 -7.04
C ARG A 64 7.90 25.89 -6.34
N ASP A 65 7.85 26.01 -5.02
CA ASP A 65 8.97 26.49 -4.22
C ASP A 65 10.17 25.52 -4.33
N LEU A 66 9.91 24.22 -4.21
CA LEU A 66 10.91 23.17 -4.38
C LEU A 66 11.50 23.15 -5.79
N ALA A 67 10.67 23.26 -6.83
CA ALA A 67 11.11 23.36 -8.22
C ALA A 67 12.09 24.52 -8.41
N THR A 68 11.76 25.69 -7.86
CA THR A 68 12.63 26.89 -7.93
C THR A 68 13.97 26.66 -7.24
N ARG A 69 14.00 26.03 -6.06
CA ARG A 69 15.24 25.77 -5.32
C ARG A 69 16.13 24.70 -5.96
N THR A 70 15.53 23.73 -6.64
CA THR A 70 16.23 22.53 -7.14
C THR A 70 16.49 22.57 -8.63
N GLY A 71 15.83 23.47 -9.37
CA GLY A 71 15.85 23.51 -10.83
C GLY A 71 15.05 22.38 -11.48
N LEU A 72 14.22 21.67 -10.72
CA LEU A 72 13.41 20.56 -11.23
C LEU A 72 12.09 21.06 -11.83
N GLU A 73 11.62 20.37 -12.86
CA GLU A 73 10.31 20.62 -13.46
C GLU A 73 9.18 20.28 -12.49
N VAL A 74 8.16 21.14 -12.43
CA VAL A 74 6.98 20.93 -11.56
C VAL A 74 6.26 19.64 -11.92
N ASP A 75 6.17 19.31 -13.21
CA ASP A 75 5.53 18.07 -13.68
C ASP A 75 6.26 16.82 -13.19
N TYR A 76 7.59 16.86 -13.11
CA TYR A 76 8.37 15.78 -12.51
C TYR A 76 8.03 15.62 -11.01
N LEU A 77 7.93 16.73 -10.27
CA LEU A 77 7.57 16.70 -8.85
C LEU A 77 6.14 16.19 -8.62
N ILE A 78 5.21 16.50 -9.52
CA ILE A 78 3.84 15.95 -9.49
C ILE A 78 3.86 14.43 -9.69
N LEU A 79 4.62 13.93 -10.67
CA LEU A 79 4.77 12.49 -10.89
C LEU A 79 5.44 11.82 -9.69
N LEU A 80 6.48 12.44 -9.12
CA LEU A 80 7.21 11.91 -7.98
C LEU A 80 6.27 11.81 -6.78
N ARG A 81 5.47 12.85 -6.52
CA ARG A 81 4.43 12.85 -5.50
C ARG A 81 3.46 11.68 -5.69
N ARG A 82 2.98 11.44 -6.91
CA ARG A 82 2.04 10.35 -7.20
C ARG A 82 2.65 8.98 -6.92
N GLU A 83 3.94 8.79 -7.18
CA GLU A 83 4.64 7.57 -6.83
C GLU A 83 4.79 7.44 -5.30
N VAL A 84 5.42 8.40 -4.64
CA VAL A 84 5.74 8.29 -3.20
C VAL A 84 4.49 8.22 -2.32
N GLU A 85 3.41 8.95 -2.66
CA GLU A 85 2.17 8.86 -1.90
C GLU A 85 1.46 7.52 -2.10
N SER A 86 1.71 6.81 -3.21
CA SER A 86 1.11 5.49 -3.40
C SER A 86 1.77 4.40 -2.55
N TYR A 87 2.91 4.67 -1.92
CA TYR A 87 3.49 3.81 -0.89
C TYR A 87 2.69 3.83 0.42
N PHE A 88 1.75 4.76 0.56
CA PHE A 88 0.87 4.92 1.72
C PHE A 88 -0.60 4.80 1.28
N PRO A 89 -1.10 3.57 1.04
CA PRO A 89 -2.49 3.36 0.66
C PRO A 89 -3.44 4.06 1.64
N LYS A 90 -4.47 4.74 1.11
CA LYS A 90 -5.46 5.41 1.97
C LYS A 90 -6.14 4.39 2.88
N PRO A 91 -6.36 4.68 4.17
CA PRO A 91 -7.07 3.76 5.06
C PRO A 91 -8.46 3.44 4.50
N ILE A 92 -8.70 2.17 4.22
CA ILE A 92 -9.95 1.68 3.64
C ILE A 92 -11.02 1.64 4.74
N PRO A 93 -12.22 2.23 4.53
CA PRO A 93 -13.35 2.06 5.43
C PRO A 93 -13.68 0.58 5.66
N LEU A 94 -13.94 0.17 6.90
CA LEU A 94 -14.27 -1.23 7.18
C LEU A 94 -15.56 -1.71 6.50
N THR A 95 -16.44 -0.76 6.14
CA THR A 95 -17.65 -1.01 5.38
C THR A 95 -17.40 -1.48 3.94
N ASP A 96 -16.19 -1.27 3.40
CA ASP A 96 -15.84 -1.68 2.04
C ASP A 96 -15.57 -3.20 1.96
N PHE A 97 -15.37 -3.87 3.10
CA PHE A 97 -15.31 -5.33 3.21
C PHE A 97 -16.71 -5.94 3.35
N ASN A 98 -17.60 -5.59 2.42
CA ASN A 98 -19.04 -5.86 2.48
C ASN A 98 -19.46 -7.34 2.38
N TRP A 99 -18.51 -8.26 2.23
CA TRP A 99 -18.73 -9.70 2.26
C TRP A 99 -18.52 -10.32 3.64
N LEU A 100 -17.98 -9.55 4.59
CA LEU A 100 -17.92 -9.96 5.99
C LEU A 100 -19.29 -9.82 6.65
N PRO A 101 -19.55 -10.57 7.73
CA PRO A 101 -20.79 -10.42 8.49
C PRO A 101 -21.01 -8.98 8.96
N SER A 102 -22.24 -8.47 8.80
CA SER A 102 -22.60 -7.05 9.00
C SER A 102 -22.39 -6.55 10.44
N GLU A 103 -22.38 -7.47 11.41
CA GLU A 103 -22.09 -7.22 12.82
C GLU A 103 -20.63 -6.80 13.04
N VAL A 104 -19.68 -7.27 12.22
CA VAL A 104 -18.24 -7.02 12.41
C VAL A 104 -17.92 -5.53 12.26
N PRO A 105 -18.25 -4.84 11.15
CA PRO A 105 -18.02 -3.40 11.05
C PRO A 105 -18.78 -2.59 12.11
N SER A 106 -19.98 -3.04 12.52
CA SER A 106 -20.81 -2.36 13.51
C SER A 106 -20.17 -2.38 14.91
N ILE A 107 -19.69 -3.54 15.36
CA ILE A 107 -18.98 -3.68 16.64
C ILE A 107 -17.69 -2.85 16.61
N LEU A 108 -16.91 -2.94 15.53
CA LEU A 108 -15.67 -2.17 15.38
C LEU A 108 -15.92 -0.66 15.43
N GLN A 109 -16.97 -0.18 14.76
CA GLN A 109 -17.35 1.23 14.78
C GLN A 109 -17.74 1.70 16.19
N SER A 110 -18.45 0.88 16.96
CA SER A 110 -18.79 1.18 18.37
C SER A 110 -17.57 1.37 19.27
N LYS A 111 -16.45 0.71 18.93
CA LYS A 111 -15.14 0.83 19.58
C LYS A 111 -14.24 1.92 18.97
N GLY A 112 -14.79 2.74 18.07
CA GLY A 112 -14.05 3.81 17.38
C GLY A 112 -13.02 3.29 16.37
N ILE A 113 -13.16 2.05 15.89
CA ILE A 113 -12.32 1.45 14.85
C ILE A 113 -13.09 1.54 13.53
N LYS A 114 -12.62 2.35 12.59
CA LYS A 114 -13.41 2.74 11.39
C LYS A 114 -12.80 2.32 10.07
N ASN A 115 -11.49 2.09 10.05
CA ASN A 115 -10.75 1.79 8.83
C ASN A 115 -9.67 0.73 9.05
N ALA A 116 -9.19 0.16 7.96
CA ALA A 116 -8.19 -0.90 7.93
C ALA A 116 -6.93 -0.57 8.73
N ALA A 117 -6.42 0.66 8.62
CA ALA A 117 -5.23 1.09 9.36
C ALA A 117 -5.46 1.07 10.89
N SER A 118 -6.53 1.72 11.34
CA SER A 118 -6.89 1.75 12.77
C SER A 118 -7.20 0.37 13.34
N PHE A 119 -7.78 -0.53 12.52
CA PHE A 119 -8.05 -1.90 12.92
C PHE A 119 -6.75 -2.69 13.06
N PHE A 120 -5.89 -2.66 12.04
CA PHE A 120 -4.63 -3.40 12.03
C PHE A 120 -3.73 -2.99 13.20
N GLU A 121 -3.61 -1.69 13.47
CA GLU A 121 -2.79 -1.19 14.58
C GLU A 121 -3.34 -1.63 15.94
N LYS A 122 -4.66 -1.54 16.16
CA LYS A 122 -5.28 -1.89 17.43
C LYS A 122 -5.33 -3.39 17.68
N VAL A 123 -5.66 -4.20 16.68
CA VAL A 123 -5.87 -5.65 16.85
C VAL A 123 -4.55 -6.41 17.09
N THR A 124 -3.40 -5.76 16.86
CA THR A 124 -2.11 -6.31 17.27
C THR A 124 -1.91 -6.32 18.79
N ASN A 125 -2.69 -5.53 19.55
CA ASN A 125 -2.76 -5.64 21.00
C ASN A 125 -3.64 -6.85 21.39
N PRO A 126 -3.11 -7.85 22.14
CA PRO A 126 -3.89 -8.99 22.61
C PRO A 126 -5.13 -8.63 23.41
N GLU A 127 -5.08 -7.56 24.22
CA GLU A 127 -6.21 -7.11 25.03
C GLU A 127 -7.36 -6.62 24.13
N THR A 128 -7.05 -5.77 23.15
CA THR A 128 -8.03 -5.31 22.17
C THR A 128 -8.61 -6.47 21.36
N LYS A 129 -7.80 -7.46 21.01
CA LYS A 129 -8.29 -8.66 20.32
C LYS A 129 -9.30 -9.43 21.19
N THR A 130 -8.99 -9.64 22.47
CA THR A 130 -9.90 -10.29 23.43
C THR A 130 -11.20 -9.50 23.59
N GLU A 131 -11.13 -8.18 23.78
CA GLU A 131 -12.31 -7.32 23.91
C GLU A 131 -13.24 -7.39 22.69
N LEU A 132 -12.68 -7.51 21.49
CA LEU A 132 -13.46 -7.62 20.25
C LEU A 132 -14.18 -8.97 20.14
N ILE A 133 -13.53 -10.05 20.60
CA ILE A 133 -14.14 -11.38 20.66
C ILE A 133 -15.25 -11.41 21.72
N GLU A 134 -15.01 -10.85 22.90
CA GLU A 134 -16.01 -10.72 23.98
C GLU A 134 -17.19 -9.84 23.58
N ALA A 135 -16.95 -8.84 22.72
CA ALA A 135 -18.00 -8.00 22.12
C ALA A 135 -18.84 -8.74 21.06
N GLY A 136 -18.53 -10.00 20.76
CA GLY A 136 -19.33 -10.87 19.88
C GLY A 136 -18.77 -11.04 18.47
N ILE A 137 -17.56 -10.57 18.16
CA ILE A 137 -16.93 -10.87 16.87
C ILE A 137 -16.39 -12.31 16.92
N ASP A 138 -16.88 -13.15 16.01
CA ASP A 138 -16.35 -14.50 15.82
C ASP A 138 -14.82 -14.46 15.54
N PRO A 139 -14.00 -15.30 16.22
CA PRO A 139 -12.56 -15.30 16.03
C PRO A 139 -12.09 -15.56 14.59
N ALA A 140 -12.84 -16.37 13.81
CA ALA A 140 -12.48 -16.62 12.42
C ALA A 140 -12.72 -15.38 11.55
N SER A 141 -13.84 -14.69 11.74
CA SER A 141 -14.17 -13.42 11.07
C SER A 141 -13.17 -12.31 11.42
N LEU A 142 -12.75 -12.22 12.69
CA LEU A 142 -11.72 -11.28 13.12
C LEU A 142 -10.36 -11.56 12.43
N ASN A 143 -10.00 -12.84 12.35
CA ASN A 143 -8.78 -13.27 11.68
C ASN A 143 -8.85 -13.03 10.16
N GLU A 144 -10.00 -13.24 9.54
CA GLU A 144 -10.22 -12.96 8.12
C GLU A 144 -10.07 -11.47 7.82
N LEU A 145 -10.67 -10.60 8.64
CA LEU A 145 -10.50 -9.15 8.52
C LEU A 145 -9.04 -8.71 8.71
N LEU A 146 -8.31 -9.35 9.63
CA LEU A 146 -6.87 -9.10 9.79
C LEU A 146 -6.09 -9.39 8.51
N LYS A 147 -6.38 -10.51 7.84
CA LYS A 147 -5.75 -10.85 6.56
C LYS A 147 -6.07 -9.83 5.46
N TYR A 148 -7.33 -9.42 5.33
CA TYR A 148 -7.71 -8.39 4.36
C TYR A 148 -7.01 -7.06 4.65
N THR A 149 -7.02 -6.62 5.91
CA THR A 149 -6.38 -5.35 6.29
C THR A 149 -4.87 -5.39 6.10
N ASP A 150 -4.21 -6.54 6.35
CA ASP A 150 -2.79 -6.72 6.06
C ASP A 150 -2.48 -6.57 4.56
N LEU A 151 -3.23 -7.27 3.70
CA LEU A 151 -3.04 -7.19 2.24
C LEU A 151 -3.26 -5.77 1.69
N THR A 152 -4.22 -5.02 2.24
CA THR A 152 -4.51 -3.65 1.76
C THR A 152 -3.43 -2.61 2.10
N ARG A 153 -2.42 -2.98 2.89
CA ARG A 153 -1.22 -2.16 3.12
C ARG A 153 -0.30 -2.15 1.89
N VAL A 154 -0.42 -3.15 1.03
CA VAL A 154 0.38 -3.28 -0.18
C VAL A 154 -0.09 -2.25 -1.22
N GLN A 155 0.87 -1.56 -1.82
CA GLN A 155 0.62 -0.60 -2.89
C GLN A 155 -0.27 -1.22 -3.99
N TRP A 156 -1.31 -0.48 -4.38
CA TRP A 156 -2.32 -0.86 -5.40
C TRP A 156 -3.32 -1.98 -5.01
N VAL A 157 -3.30 -2.49 -3.78
CA VAL A 157 -4.29 -3.48 -3.33
C VAL A 157 -5.56 -2.80 -2.83
N SER A 158 -6.64 -2.97 -3.58
CA SER A 158 -8.00 -2.58 -3.17
C SER A 158 -8.66 -3.67 -2.30
N PRO A 159 -9.80 -3.42 -1.64
CA PRO A 159 -10.55 -4.45 -0.91
C PRO A 159 -10.86 -5.67 -1.79
N ILE A 160 -11.33 -5.42 -3.01
CA ILE A 160 -11.67 -6.47 -3.98
C ILE A 160 -10.42 -7.24 -4.40
N THR A 161 -9.30 -6.56 -4.63
CA THR A 161 -8.02 -7.21 -4.93
C THR A 161 -7.58 -8.10 -3.75
N ALA A 162 -7.67 -7.61 -2.51
CA ALA A 162 -7.38 -8.38 -1.30
C ALA A 162 -8.27 -9.63 -1.19
N ARG A 163 -9.56 -9.51 -1.57
CA ARG A 163 -10.49 -10.64 -1.63
C ARG A 163 -10.03 -11.71 -2.61
N ILE A 164 -9.63 -11.31 -3.82
CA ILE A 164 -9.12 -12.24 -4.82
C ILE A 164 -7.84 -12.93 -4.32
N LEU A 165 -6.91 -12.17 -3.73
CA LEU A 165 -5.65 -12.70 -3.18
C LEU A 165 -5.88 -13.74 -2.08
N MET A 166 -6.81 -13.46 -1.17
CA MET A 166 -7.22 -14.41 -0.12
C MET A 166 -7.76 -15.71 -0.68
N LEU A 167 -8.67 -15.64 -1.66
CA LEU A 167 -9.20 -16.83 -2.35
C LEU A 167 -8.13 -17.55 -3.19
N ALA A 168 -7.12 -16.83 -3.68
CA ALA A 168 -5.95 -17.40 -4.35
C ALA A 168 -4.94 -18.05 -3.38
N GLY A 169 -5.18 -17.93 -2.07
CA GLY A 169 -4.37 -18.56 -1.02
C GLY A 169 -3.26 -17.68 -0.44
N TYR A 170 -3.32 -16.36 -0.64
CA TYR A 170 -2.36 -15.39 -0.08
C TYR A 170 -3.09 -14.50 0.92
N GLY A 171 -2.83 -14.68 2.22
CA GLY A 171 -3.56 -14.04 3.31
C GLY A 171 -2.78 -12.94 4.05
N SER A 172 -1.57 -12.63 3.62
CA SER A 172 -0.74 -11.60 4.25
C SER A 172 0.20 -10.94 3.25
N ALA A 173 0.72 -9.77 3.62
CA ALA A 173 1.77 -9.11 2.85
C ALA A 173 3.02 -10.01 2.73
N VAL A 174 3.38 -10.71 3.81
CA VAL A 174 4.53 -11.62 3.87
C VAL A 174 4.40 -12.78 2.89
N GLU A 175 3.24 -13.46 2.90
CA GLU A 175 2.97 -14.55 1.95
C GLU A 175 2.98 -14.04 0.50
N LEU A 176 2.46 -12.83 0.27
CA LEU A 176 2.45 -12.22 -1.06
C LEU A 176 3.86 -11.83 -1.54
N ALA A 177 4.71 -11.31 -0.66
CA ALA A 177 6.09 -10.96 -0.98
C ALA A 177 6.95 -12.19 -1.28
N ALA A 178 6.63 -13.34 -0.69
CA ALA A 178 7.29 -14.62 -0.95
C ALA A 178 6.71 -15.38 -2.15
N ALA A 179 5.65 -14.89 -2.78
CA ALA A 179 4.95 -15.60 -3.82
C ALA A 179 5.78 -15.73 -5.11
N ASN A 180 5.63 -16.86 -5.80
CA ASN A 180 6.03 -16.96 -7.20
C ASN A 180 5.04 -16.15 -8.07
N PRO A 181 5.50 -15.14 -8.85
CA PRO A 181 4.60 -14.28 -9.61
C PRO A 181 3.80 -14.99 -10.71
N GLU A 182 4.36 -16.03 -11.33
CA GLU A 182 3.68 -16.84 -12.34
C GLU A 182 2.52 -17.62 -11.72
N GLU A 183 2.76 -18.33 -10.62
CA GLU A 183 1.71 -19.05 -9.89
C GLU A 183 0.64 -18.10 -9.34
N LEU A 184 1.04 -16.97 -8.76
CA LEU A 184 0.12 -15.94 -8.29
C LEU A 184 -0.78 -15.45 -9.44
N CYS A 185 -0.21 -15.19 -10.62
CA CYS A 185 -0.96 -14.74 -11.79
C CYS A 185 -2.01 -15.76 -12.23
N GLU A 186 -1.65 -17.05 -12.27
CA GLU A 186 -2.57 -18.13 -12.64
C GLU A 186 -3.71 -18.27 -11.62
N ARG A 187 -3.38 -18.30 -10.32
CA ARG A 187 -4.38 -18.43 -9.25
C ARG A 187 -5.31 -17.21 -9.18
N PHE A 188 -4.76 -16.01 -9.33
CA PHE A 188 -5.55 -14.78 -9.39
C PHE A 188 -6.53 -14.80 -10.57
N ALA A 189 -6.05 -15.17 -11.76
CA ALA A 189 -6.88 -15.25 -12.96
C ALA A 189 -8.00 -16.30 -12.79
N ARG A 190 -7.69 -17.47 -12.21
CA ARG A 190 -8.68 -18.51 -11.92
C ARG A 190 -9.80 -17.98 -11.03
N VAL A 191 -9.47 -17.40 -9.88
CA VAL A 191 -10.45 -16.82 -8.94
C VAL A 191 -11.27 -15.71 -9.61
N ASN A 192 -10.62 -14.83 -10.38
CA ASN A 192 -11.32 -13.75 -11.05
C ASN A 192 -12.25 -14.24 -12.17
N ASN A 193 -11.90 -15.32 -12.87
CA ASN A 193 -12.77 -15.94 -13.88
C ASN A 193 -14.00 -16.60 -13.24
N GLU A 194 -13.84 -17.21 -12.07
CA GLU A 194 -14.93 -17.86 -11.32
C GLU A 194 -15.92 -16.83 -10.74
N HIS A 195 -15.43 -15.70 -10.23
CA HIS A 195 -16.24 -14.74 -9.48
C HIS A 195 -16.52 -13.41 -10.19
N GLN A 196 -15.78 -13.09 -11.26
CA GLN A 196 -15.89 -11.85 -12.04
C GLN A 196 -15.77 -10.55 -11.22
N TYR A 197 -14.94 -10.58 -10.17
CA TYR A 197 -14.73 -9.44 -9.26
C TYR A 197 -14.07 -8.23 -9.94
N PHE A 198 -13.24 -8.45 -10.96
CA PHE A 198 -12.48 -7.42 -11.64
C PHE A 198 -12.62 -7.57 -13.17
N GLN A 199 -12.94 -6.45 -13.83
CA GLN A 199 -13.21 -6.43 -15.29
C GLN A 199 -11.96 -6.17 -16.14
N GLY A 200 -10.84 -5.77 -15.53
CA GLY A 200 -9.58 -5.54 -16.23
C GLY A 200 -8.76 -6.82 -16.39
N LYS A 201 -7.78 -6.77 -17.30
CA LYS A 201 -6.76 -7.80 -17.40
C LYS A 201 -5.62 -7.46 -16.45
N VAL A 202 -5.32 -8.38 -15.52
CA VAL A 202 -4.14 -8.29 -14.68
C VAL A 202 -3.14 -9.31 -15.20
N GLY A 203 -1.99 -8.85 -15.67
CA GLY A 203 -0.99 -9.70 -16.28
C GLY A 203 0.14 -10.07 -15.32
N LEU A 204 1.03 -10.95 -15.78
CA LEU A 204 2.22 -11.36 -15.02
C LEU A 204 3.08 -10.17 -14.58
N ARG A 205 3.18 -9.13 -15.42
CA ARG A 205 3.92 -7.91 -15.11
C ARG A 205 3.34 -7.19 -13.89
N ASP A 206 2.01 -7.11 -13.79
CA ASP A 206 1.32 -6.49 -12.66
C ASP A 206 1.49 -7.33 -11.38
N MET A 207 1.51 -8.65 -11.51
CA MET A 207 1.77 -9.56 -10.38
C MET A 207 3.22 -9.45 -9.88
N LYS A 208 4.21 -9.35 -10.78
CA LYS A 208 5.61 -9.10 -10.40
C LYS A 208 5.76 -7.79 -9.62
N ARG A 209 5.11 -6.73 -10.10
CA ARG A 209 5.03 -5.45 -9.40
C ARG A 209 4.39 -5.57 -8.03
N LEU A 210 3.30 -6.34 -7.92
CA LEU A 210 2.57 -6.53 -6.68
C LEU A 210 3.39 -7.31 -5.63
N VAL A 211 4.05 -8.40 -6.03
CA VAL A 211 4.97 -9.16 -5.16
C VAL A 211 6.10 -8.27 -4.67
N TYR A 212 6.70 -7.48 -5.56
CA TYR A 212 7.75 -6.53 -5.20
C TYR A 212 7.24 -5.42 -4.26
N ALA A 213 6.04 -4.90 -4.49
CA ALA A 213 5.43 -3.91 -3.61
C ALA A 213 5.17 -4.46 -2.21
N ALA A 214 4.76 -5.74 -2.10
CA ALA A 214 4.47 -6.38 -0.83
C ALA A 214 5.72 -6.49 0.06
N SER A 215 6.92 -6.65 -0.53
CA SER A 215 8.16 -6.78 0.25
C SER A 215 8.51 -5.53 1.07
N PHE A 216 7.91 -4.37 0.77
CA PHE A 216 8.14 -3.14 1.56
C PHE A 216 7.31 -3.07 2.84
N VAL A 217 6.28 -3.92 2.98
CA VAL A 217 5.36 -3.93 4.14
C VAL A 217 5.29 -5.30 4.83
N SER A 218 6.16 -6.22 4.41
CA SER A 218 6.36 -7.58 4.94
C SER A 218 7.43 -7.66 6.03
#